data_AF-A0A815Q486-F1
#
_entry.id   AF-A0A815Q486-F1
#
_cell.length_a   1.000
_cell.length_b   1.000
_cell.length_c   1.000
_cell.angle_alpha   90.00
_cell.angle_beta   90.00
_cell.angle_gamma   90.00
#
_symmetry.space_group_name_H-M   'P 1'
#
loop_
_entity.id
_entity.type
_entity.pdbx_description
1 polymer ?
#
loop_
_entity_poly.entity_id
_entity_poly.type
_entity_poly.pdbx_seq_one_letter_code
_entity_poly.pdbx_strand_id
1 'polypeptide(L)' 'APPDAPSDINIIACTNAAVRIGFDPFMEHSAEIIALCVHCESISSSNTHIKEIILDSTEFILSNITKRYVL' A
#
# COMPACT_ATOMS: atom_id res chain seq x y z
N ALA A 1 9.61 -4.66 20.75
CA ALA A 1 9.47 -3.38 20.05
C ALA A 1 8.39 -3.55 18.98
N PRO A 2 7.76 -2.50 18.44
CA PRO A 2 7.01 -2.65 17.20
C PRO A 2 7.95 -3.12 16.06
N PRO A 3 7.43 -3.82 15.04
CA PRO A 3 8.20 -4.12 13.84
C PRO A 3 8.57 -2.82 13.12
N ASP A 4 9.73 -2.82 12.48
CA ASP A 4 10.13 -1.71 11.61
C ASP A 4 9.25 -1.70 10.34
N ALA A 5 9.09 -0.52 9.75
CA ALA A 5 8.43 -0.39 8.46
C ALA A 5 9.27 -1.06 7.35
N PRO A 6 8.66 -1.45 6.22
CA PRO A 6 9.41 -1.92 5.05
C PRO A 6 10.41 -0.85 4.59
N SER A 7 11.62 -1.26 4.23
CA SER A 7 12.68 -0.35 3.77
C SER A 7 12.46 0.10 2.33
N ASP A 8 11.81 -0.74 1.52
CA ASP A 8 11.55 -0.49 0.11
C ASP A 8 10.07 -0.72 -0.22
N ILE A 9 9.51 0.23 -0.97
CA ILE A 9 8.14 0.16 -1.50
C ILE A 9 8.19 0.56 -2.97
N ASN A 10 7.70 -0.30 -3.86
CA ASN A 10 7.75 -0.07 -5.30
C ASN A 10 6.42 -0.34 -6.00
N ILE A 11 6.20 0.36 -7.12
CA ILE A 11 5.06 0.08 -8.00
C ILE A 11 5.46 -1.04 -8.95
N ILE A 12 4.76 -2.17 -8.87
CA ILE A 12 5.00 -3.32 -9.75
C ILE A 12 4.22 -3.14 -11.06
N ALA A 13 2.96 -2.71 -10.97
CA ALA A 13 2.10 -2.50 -12.11
C ALA A 13 1.01 -1.47 -11.78
N CYS A 14 0.53 -0.74 -12.79
CA CYS A 14 -0.57 0.20 -12.63
C CYS A 14 -1.54 0.12 -13.81
N THR A 15 -2.80 0.41 -13.52
CA THR A 15 -3.86 0.66 -14.50
C THR A 15 -4.45 2.04 -14.24
N ASN A 16 -5.47 2.40 -15.01
CA ASN A 16 -6.24 3.64 -14.80
C ASN A 16 -7.02 3.69 -13.47
N ALA A 17 -7.24 2.55 -12.80
CA ALA A 17 -8.10 2.46 -11.62
C ALA A 17 -7.51 1.65 -10.46
N ALA A 18 -6.33 1.05 -10.64
CA ALA A 18 -5.66 0.26 -9.63
C ALA A 18 -4.14 0.35 -9.73
N VAL A 19 -3.45 0.16 -8.61
CA VAL A 19 -2.00 0.00 -8.54
C VAL A 19 -1.66 -1.23 -7.71
N ARG A 20 -0.71 -2.03 -8.21
CA ARG A 20 -0.09 -3.13 -7.48
C ARG A 20 1.25 -2.65 -6.93
N ILE A 21 1.40 -2.78 -5.62
CA ILE A 21 2.56 -2.31 -4.87
C ILE A 21 3.26 -3.52 -4.26
N GLY A 22 4.58 -3.56 -4.39
CA GLY A 22 5.46 -4.49 -3.69
C GLY A 22 6.20 -3.79 -2.56
N PHE A 23 6.63 -4.57 -1.58
CA PHE A 23 7.51 -4.10 -0.51
C PHE A 23 8.47 -5.22 -0.08
N ASP A 24 9.56 -4.86 0.59
CA ASP A 24 10.48 -5.85 1.15
C ASP A 24 9.87 -6.62 2.32
N PRO A 25 10.19 -7.91 2.52
CA PRO A 25 9.71 -8.66 3.66
C PRO A 25 10.10 -7.98 4.96
N PHE A 26 9.22 -8.01 5.96
CA PHE A 26 9.57 -7.55 7.29
C PHE A 26 10.75 -8.36 7.84
N MET A 27 11.81 -7.65 8.23
CA MET A 27 12.97 -8.25 8.87
C MET A 27 12.56 -8.92 10.18
N GLU A 28 13.26 -10.01 10.48
CA GLU A 28 13.02 -10.97 11.57
C GLU A 28 12.54 -10.29 12.87
N HIS A 29 11.22 -10.30 13.05
CA HIS A 29 10.58 -9.79 14.25
C HIS A 29 10.10 -10.96 15.10
N SER A 30 10.18 -10.85 16.43
CA SER A 30 9.72 -11.89 17.34
C SER A 30 8.18 -12.03 17.39
N ALA A 31 7.46 -11.31 16.52
CA ALA A 31 6.02 -11.34 16.40
C ALA A 31 5.62 -11.36 14.92
N GLU A 32 4.56 -12.10 14.63
CA GLU A 32 3.96 -12.19 13.31
C GLU A 32 3.24 -10.89 12.94
N ILE A 33 3.45 -10.42 11.72
CA ILE A 33 2.79 -9.21 11.19
C ILE A 33 1.64 -9.67 10.31
N ILE A 34 0.42 -9.40 10.77
CA ILE A 34 -0.81 -9.91 10.14
C ILE A 34 -1.45 -8.89 9.18
N ALA A 35 -1.12 -7.60 9.30
CA ALA A 35 -1.75 -6.54 8.52
C ALA A 35 -0.87 -5.28 8.42
N LEU A 36 -1.14 -4.47 7.39
CA LEU A 36 -0.57 -3.13 7.19
C LEU A 36 -1.64 -2.06 7.05
N CYS A 37 -1.38 -0.91 7.68
CA CYS A 37 -2.15 0.30 7.46
C CYS A 37 -1.44 1.16 6.40
N VAL A 38 -2.02 1.25 5.21
CA VAL A 38 -1.47 1.99 4.08
C VAL A 38 -2.16 3.34 3.97
N HIS A 39 -1.38 4.41 4.05
CA HIS A 39 -1.84 5.78 3.87
C HIS A 39 -1.51 6.25 2.45
N CYS A 40 -2.54 6.61 1.69
CA CYS A 40 -2.43 7.05 0.30
C CYS A 40 -2.95 8.48 0.16
N GLU A 41 -2.08 9.40 -0.22
CA GLU A 41 -2.44 10.81 -0.40
C GLU A 41 -2.44 11.18 -1.87
N SER A 42 -3.53 11.83 -2.31
CA SER A 42 -3.59 12.38 -3.66
C SER A 42 -2.79 13.67 -3.72
N ILE A 43 -1.88 13.79 -4.69
CA ILE A 43 -1.10 15.01 -4.92
C ILE A 43 -2.02 16.21 -5.23
N SER A 44 -3.18 15.96 -5.85
CA SER A 44 -4.07 17.01 -6.35
C SER A 44 -5.26 17.34 -5.44
N SER A 45 -5.42 16.65 -4.32
CA SER A 45 -6.50 16.88 -3.36
C SER A 45 -6.04 16.48 -1.98
N SER A 46 -6.42 17.22 -0.93
CA SER A 46 -6.12 16.89 0.48
C SER A 46 -6.84 15.64 1.02
N ASN A 47 -7.20 14.70 0.14
CA ASN A 47 -7.87 13.46 0.48
C ASN A 47 -6.83 12.38 0.78
N THR A 48 -6.70 12.04 2.05
CA THR A 48 -5.95 10.88 2.52
C THR A 48 -6.88 9.67 2.54
N HIS A 49 -6.49 8.60 1.84
CA HIS A 49 -7.16 7.31 1.87
C HIS A 49 -6.35 6.37 2.75
N ILE A 50 -6.99 5.83 3.78
CA ILE A 50 -6.37 4.84 4.67
C ILE A 50 -6.96 3.48 4.31
N LYS A 51 -6.11 2.50 4.07
CA LYS A 51 -6.53 1.12 3.76
C LYS A 51 -5.75 0.12 4.59
N GLU A 52 -6.48 -0.73 5.29
CA GLU A 52 -5.91 -1.89 5.96
C GLU A 52 -5.77 -3.04 4.96
N ILE A 53 -4.59 -3.64 4.93
CA ILE A 53 -4.23 -4.75 4.05
C ILE A 53 -3.88 -5.93 4.94
N ILE A 54 -4.63 -7.03 4.83
CA ILE A 54 -4.26 -8.29 5.47
C ILE A 54 -3.07 -8.87 4.70
N LEU A 55 -2.00 -9.21 5.41
CA LEU A 55 -0.77 -9.69 4.80
C LEU A 55 -0.83 -11.19 4.57
N ASP A 56 -0.92 -11.58 3.30
CA ASP A 56 -0.70 -12.94 2.81
C ASP A 56 0.56 -13.05 1.92
N SER A 57 1.11 -11.92 1.51
CA SER A 57 2.23 -11.79 0.59
C SER A 57 2.93 -10.43 0.76
N THR A 58 4.09 -10.27 0.10
CA THR A 58 4.85 -9.00 0.06
C THR A 58 4.35 -8.03 -1.02
N GLU A 59 3.09 -8.19 -1.42
CA GLU A 59 2.45 -7.38 -2.46
C GLU A 59 1.00 -7.09 -2.07
N PHE A 60 0.47 -5.95 -2.51
CA PHE A 60 -0.95 -5.66 -2.36
C PHE A 60 -1.49 -4.79 -3.50
N ILE A 61 -2.81 -4.80 -3.66
CA ILE A 61 -3.51 -4.03 -4.67
C ILE A 61 -4.34 -2.92 -4.01
N LEU A 62 -4.08 -1.69 -4.43
CA LEU A 62 -4.96 -0.56 -4.21
C LEU A 62 -5.83 -0.37 -5.43
N SER A 63 -7.12 -0.65 -5.28
CA SER A 63 -8.15 -0.45 -6.30
C SER A 63 -8.95 0.82 -6.01
N ASN A 64 -9.75 1.25 -6.98
CA ASN A 64 -10.60 2.45 -6.92
C ASN A 64 -9.82 3.76 -6.77
N ILE A 65 -8.58 3.83 -7.25
CA ILE A 65 -7.74 5.05 -7.26
C ILE A 65 -8.14 6.06 -8.35
N THR A 66 -9.32 5.90 -8.95
CA THR A 66 -9.77 6.75 -10.05
C THR A 66 -9.98 8.20 -9.64
N LYS A 67 -9.21 9.10 -10.25
CA LYS A 67 -9.71 10.41 -10.62
C LYS A 67 -10.61 10.19 -11.86
N ARG A 68 -11.93 10.37 -11.74
CA ARG A 68 -12.79 10.56 -12.91
C ARG A 68 -12.40 11.91 -13.53
N TYR A 69 -11.49 11.92 -14.50
CA TYR A 69 -11.45 13.03 -15.45
C TYR A 69 -12.66 12.85 -16.37
N VAL A 70 -13.74 13.58 -16.06
CA VAL A 70 -14.76 13.88 -17.05
C VAL A 70 -14.10 14.90 -17.98
N LEU A 71 -13.73 14.45 -19.18
CA LEU A 71 -13.33 15.33 -20.28
C LEU A 71 -14.56 16.09 -20.80
#